data_AF-A0A3L7RQK7-F1
#
_entry.id   AF-A0A3L7RQK7-F1
#
_cell.length_a   1.000
_cell.length_b   1.000
_cell.length_c   1.000
_cell.angle_alpha   90.00
_cell.angle_beta   90.00
_cell.angle_gamma   90.00
#
_symmetry.space_group_name_H-M   'P 1'
#
loop_
_entity.id
_entity.type
_entity.pdbx_description
1 polymer ?
#
loop_
_entity_poly.entity_id
_entity_poly.type
_entity_poly.pdbx_seq_one_letter_code
_entity_poly.pdbx_strand_id
1 'polypeptide(L)'
;MGGGYASTAGQAAAYGLSDVIRSEGYANLQNSEAAKNWEDAKTKEIDNRQKWTNTYFDMRRTNKESRQAENGPAVTHDQAIRFAKAAAPPRLTSAQLDPVTGHIEYPLLLTDKDYDAYRTDLNKLFADRASSGGSLQFEEFERIRGTVSKFIDALKTNVSRYPAGDYGRARTFLDSLGNEPRFPAG
;
A
#
# COMPACT_ATOMS: atom_id res chain seq x y z
N MET A 1 26.35 -88.30 -36.77
CA MET A 1 25.64 -88.44 -35.48
C MET A 1 24.85 -87.17 -35.25
N GLY A 2 23.52 -87.29 -35.08
CA GLY A 2 22.60 -86.21 -34.68
C GLY A 2 22.14 -85.32 -35.85
N GLY A 3 20.86 -85.13 -36.15
CA GLY A 3 19.63 -85.47 -35.45
C GLY A 3 18.60 -84.47 -35.98
N GLY A 4 17.67 -84.92 -36.82
CA GLY A 4 16.65 -84.07 -37.41
C GLY A 4 15.67 -83.58 -36.34
N TYR A 5 15.70 -82.29 -36.04
CA TYR A 5 14.61 -81.64 -35.30
C TYR A 5 13.46 -81.38 -36.27
N ALA A 6 12.64 -82.41 -36.50
CA ALA A 6 11.31 -82.21 -37.06
C ALA A 6 10.45 -81.54 -35.98
N SER A 7 10.54 -80.21 -35.87
CA SER A 7 9.56 -79.44 -35.12
C SER A 7 8.21 -79.61 -35.81
N THR A 8 7.33 -80.43 -35.24
CA THR A 8 5.96 -80.53 -35.73
C THR A 8 5.30 -79.16 -35.57
N ALA A 9 4.48 -78.72 -36.54
CA ALA A 9 3.84 -77.41 -36.51
C ALA A 9 3.09 -77.14 -35.18
N GLY A 10 2.54 -78.19 -34.56
CA GLY A 10 1.91 -78.11 -33.24
C GLY A 10 2.89 -77.81 -32.09
N GLN A 11 4.14 -78.29 -32.17
CA GLN A 11 5.15 -78.06 -31.14
C GLN A 11 5.72 -76.64 -31.22
N ALA A 12 5.96 -76.13 -32.43
CA ALA A 12 6.33 -74.72 -32.64
C ALA A 12 5.20 -73.76 -32.23
N ALA A 13 3.94 -74.11 -32.52
CA ALA A 13 2.77 -73.35 -32.08
C ALA A 13 2.63 -73.35 -30.54
N ALA A 14 2.88 -74.49 -29.88
CA ALA A 14 2.82 -74.60 -28.41
C ALA A 14 3.93 -73.79 -27.71
N TYR A 15 5.15 -73.74 -28.27
CA TYR A 15 6.22 -72.88 -27.76
C TYR A 15 5.90 -71.40 -27.96
N GLY A 16 5.43 -71.00 -29.14
CA GLY A 16 4.99 -69.63 -29.38
C GLY A 16 3.86 -69.19 -28.45
N LEU A 17 2.88 -70.06 -28.20
CA LEU A 17 1.80 -69.81 -27.25
C LEU A 17 2.32 -69.68 -25.80
N SER A 18 3.31 -70.50 -25.42
CA SER A 18 3.94 -70.43 -24.08
C SER A 18 4.75 -69.15 -23.89
N ASP A 19 5.44 -68.68 -24.93
CA ASP A 19 6.17 -67.42 -24.91
C ASP A 19 5.23 -66.22 -24.85
N VAL A 20 4.08 -66.27 -25.53
CA VAL A 20 3.02 -65.27 -25.40
C VAL A 20 2.48 -65.23 -23.97
N ILE A 21 2.11 -66.37 -23.38
CA ILE A 21 1.60 -66.43 -21.98
C ILE A 21 2.64 -65.90 -20.97
N ARG A 22 3.93 -66.22 -21.16
CA ARG A 22 5.00 -65.67 -20.32
C ARG A 22 5.16 -64.17 -20.51
N SER A 23 5.08 -63.68 -21.74
CA SER A 23 5.17 -62.25 -22.04
C SER A 23 3.99 -61.48 -21.43
N GLU A 24 2.78 -62.04 -21.45
CA GLU A 24 1.60 -61.47 -20.80
C GLU A 24 1.75 -61.43 -19.27
N GLY A 25 2.25 -62.51 -18.66
CA GLY A 25 2.55 -62.55 -17.23
C GLY A 25 3.61 -61.53 -16.82
N TYR A 26 4.66 -61.37 -17.64
CA TYR A 26 5.72 -60.39 -17.41
C TYR A 26 5.21 -58.95 -17.58
N ALA A 27 4.37 -58.70 -18.59
CA ALA A 27 3.71 -57.40 -18.78
C ALA A 27 2.80 -57.06 -17.58
N ASN A 28 2.06 -58.02 -17.02
CA ASN A 28 1.23 -57.81 -15.83
C ASN A 28 2.07 -57.46 -14.57
N LEU A 29 3.22 -58.12 -14.40
CA LEU A 29 4.16 -57.78 -13.33
C LEU A 29 4.70 -56.36 -13.51
N GLN A 30 5.19 -56.02 -14.72
CA GLN A 30 5.70 -54.69 -15.02
C GLN A 30 4.64 -53.60 -14.85
N ASN A 31 3.40 -53.85 -15.27
CA ASN A 31 2.28 -52.94 -15.06
C ASN A 31 1.98 -52.74 -13.58
N SER A 32 2.06 -53.81 -12.77
CA SER A 32 1.86 -53.73 -11.32
C SER A 32 2.98 -52.96 -10.62
N GLU A 33 4.24 -53.15 -11.02
CA GLU A 33 5.38 -52.38 -10.52
C GLU A 33 5.30 -50.90 -10.94
N ALA A 34 4.90 -50.62 -12.18
CA ALA A 34 4.67 -49.27 -12.66
C ALA A 34 3.55 -48.57 -11.88
N ALA A 35 2.46 -49.28 -11.58
CA ALA A 35 1.35 -48.75 -10.76
C ALA A 35 1.81 -48.38 -9.35
N LYS A 36 2.57 -49.26 -8.67
CA LYS A 36 3.15 -48.97 -7.34
C LYS A 36 4.07 -47.75 -7.39
N ASN A 37 4.96 -47.69 -8.38
CA ASN A 37 5.86 -46.54 -8.55
C ASN A 37 5.09 -45.23 -8.80
N TRP A 38 3.97 -45.29 -9.50
CA TRP A 38 3.11 -44.14 -9.74
C TRP A 38 2.40 -43.66 -8.47
N GLU A 39 1.88 -44.58 -7.65
CA GLU A 39 1.29 -44.26 -6.35
C GLU A 39 2.33 -43.66 -5.38
N ASP A 40 3.54 -44.22 -5.34
CA ASP A 40 4.64 -43.70 -4.54
C ASP A 40 5.06 -42.29 -5.00
N ALA A 41 5.12 -42.06 -6.31
CA ALA A 41 5.43 -40.75 -6.87
C ALA A 41 4.34 -39.73 -6.52
N LYS A 42 3.06 -40.13 -6.56
CA LYS A 42 1.92 -39.28 -6.18
C LYS A 42 1.93 -38.91 -4.70
N THR A 43 2.22 -39.87 -3.82
CA THR A 43 2.36 -39.62 -2.38
C THR A 43 3.47 -38.60 -2.11
N LYS A 44 4.66 -38.81 -2.69
CA LYS A 44 5.79 -37.87 -2.58
C LYS A 44 5.45 -36.48 -3.12
N GLU A 45 4.70 -36.39 -4.21
CA GLU A 45 4.24 -35.11 -4.76
C GLU A 45 3.34 -34.37 -3.76
N ILE A 46 2.36 -35.06 -3.17
CA ILE A 46 1.45 -34.48 -2.18
C ILE A 46 2.23 -34.02 -0.93
N ASP A 47 3.12 -34.86 -0.42
CA ASP A 47 3.98 -34.55 0.73
C ASP A 47 4.86 -33.33 0.46
N ASN A 48 5.46 -33.25 -0.73
CA ASN A 48 6.27 -32.11 -1.14
C ASN A 48 5.46 -30.82 -1.20
N ARG A 49 4.24 -30.87 -1.76
CA ARG A 49 3.33 -29.69 -1.79
C ARG A 49 2.92 -29.27 -0.40
N GLN A 50 2.59 -30.21 0.48
CA GLN A 50 2.24 -29.93 1.86
C GLN A 50 3.42 -29.32 2.62
N LYS A 51 4.61 -29.90 2.48
CA LYS A 51 5.85 -29.39 3.09
C LYS A 51 6.17 -27.98 2.60
N TRP A 52 6.04 -27.72 1.30
CA TRP A 52 6.27 -26.40 0.73
C TRP A 52 5.29 -25.36 1.28
N THR A 53 4.01 -25.71 1.32
CA THR A 53 2.95 -24.83 1.86
C THR A 53 3.18 -24.51 3.33
N ASN A 54 3.44 -25.53 4.15
CA ASN A 54 3.73 -25.36 5.57
C ASN A 54 4.96 -24.49 5.79
N THR A 55 6.05 -24.76 5.05
CA THR A 55 7.29 -23.99 5.13
C THR A 55 7.06 -22.52 4.79
N TYR A 56 6.27 -22.22 3.75
CA TYR A 56 5.94 -20.85 3.38
C TYR A 56 5.18 -20.12 4.49
N PHE A 57 4.15 -20.74 5.08
CA PHE A 57 3.38 -20.13 6.15
C PHE A 57 4.18 -20.00 7.45
N ASP A 58 5.04 -20.96 7.76
CA ASP A 58 5.95 -20.91 8.90
C ASP A 58 6.95 -19.76 8.73
N MET A 59 7.61 -19.65 7.58
CA MET A 59 8.50 -18.52 7.27
C MET A 59 7.77 -17.19 7.35
N ARG A 60 6.53 -17.10 6.82
CA ARG A 60 5.72 -15.89 6.88
C ARG A 60 5.34 -15.52 8.31
N ARG A 61 4.98 -16.49 9.14
CA ARG A 61 4.67 -16.29 10.56
C ARG A 61 5.92 -15.79 11.29
N THR A 62 7.05 -16.48 11.15
CA THR A 62 8.33 -16.09 11.78
C THR A 62 8.75 -14.69 11.36
N ASN A 63 8.64 -14.33 10.07
CA ASN A 63 8.93 -12.97 9.61
C ASN A 63 7.99 -11.93 10.22
N LYS A 64 6.70 -12.23 10.35
CA LYS A 64 5.73 -11.32 10.96
C LYS A 64 6.03 -11.13 12.45
N GLU A 65 6.33 -12.21 13.16
CA GLU A 65 6.68 -12.19 14.59
C GLU A 65 7.99 -11.42 14.84
N SER A 66 9.03 -11.65 14.03
CA SER A 66 10.30 -10.91 14.09
C SER A 66 10.08 -9.41 13.84
N ARG A 67 9.32 -9.04 12.80
CA ARG A 67 8.98 -7.62 12.55
C ARG A 67 8.16 -7.01 13.68
N GLN A 68 7.25 -7.75 14.29
CA GLN A 68 6.47 -7.27 15.43
C GLN A 68 7.34 -7.08 16.68
N ALA A 69 8.32 -7.95 16.89
CA ALA A 69 9.29 -7.81 17.98
C ALA A 69 10.20 -6.59 17.77
N GLU A 70 10.62 -6.33 16.53
CA GLU A 70 11.49 -5.18 16.19
C GLU A 70 10.77 -3.84 16.17
N ASN A 71 9.54 -3.78 15.64
CA ASN A 71 8.79 -2.52 15.47
C ASN A 71 8.28 -1.91 16.79
N GLY A 72 8.46 -2.61 17.92
CA GLY A 72 7.93 -2.19 19.21
C GLY A 72 6.40 -2.28 19.29
N PRO A 73 5.80 -1.81 20.40
CA PRO A 73 4.36 -1.84 20.59
C PRO A 73 3.65 -0.98 19.53
N ALA A 74 2.51 -1.47 19.04
CA ALA A 74 1.67 -0.69 18.13
C ALA A 74 1.27 0.64 18.77
N VAL A 75 1.29 1.71 17.97
CA VAL A 75 0.85 3.04 18.39
C VAL A 75 -0.58 2.94 18.92
N THR A 76 -0.79 3.29 20.19
CA THR A 76 -2.12 3.26 20.80
C THR A 76 -3.02 4.32 20.17
N HIS A 77 -4.33 4.18 20.29
CA HIS A 77 -5.27 5.20 19.79
C HIS A 77 -4.96 6.60 20.35
N ASP A 78 -4.67 6.68 21.65
CA ASP A 78 -4.30 7.94 22.30
C ASP A 78 -2.97 8.50 21.78
N GLN A 79 -1.97 7.64 21.54
CA GLN A 79 -0.71 8.06 20.92
C GLN A 79 -0.94 8.54 19.48
N ALA A 80 -1.77 7.86 18.71
CA ALA A 80 -2.14 8.28 17.35
C ALA A 80 -2.84 9.66 17.37
N ILE A 81 -3.76 9.90 18.31
CA ILE A 81 -4.37 11.22 18.50
C ILE A 81 -3.32 12.26 18.88
N ARG A 82 -2.40 11.95 19.81
CA ARG A 82 -1.33 12.86 20.21
C ARG A 82 -0.41 13.20 19.04
N PHE A 83 -0.03 12.21 18.23
CA PHE A 83 0.76 12.44 17.03
C PHE A 83 0.01 13.25 15.98
N ALA A 84 -1.28 12.98 15.77
CA ALA A 84 -2.12 13.77 14.88
C ALA A 84 -2.24 15.23 15.35
N LYS A 85 -2.42 15.46 16.66
CA LYS A 85 -2.43 16.81 17.26
C LYS A 85 -1.06 17.50 17.13
N ALA A 86 0.04 16.78 17.30
CA ALA A 86 1.39 17.32 17.18
C ALA A 86 1.79 17.62 15.73
N ALA A 87 1.25 16.88 14.77
CA ALA A 87 1.49 17.08 13.34
C ALA A 87 0.58 18.15 12.71
N ALA A 88 -0.49 18.56 13.41
CA ALA A 88 -1.36 19.63 12.93
C ALA A 88 -0.61 20.97 12.89
N PRO A 89 -0.80 21.79 11.85
CA PRO A 89 -0.27 23.15 11.82
C PRO A 89 -0.73 23.93 13.06
N PRO A 90 0.14 24.77 13.66
CA PRO A 90 -0.25 25.60 14.79
C PRO A 90 -1.43 26.50 14.40
N ARG A 91 -2.34 26.78 15.34
CA ARG A 91 -3.40 27.77 15.10
C ARG A 91 -2.80 29.15 14.89
N LEU A 92 -3.45 29.96 14.05
CA LEU A 92 -3.07 31.36 13.91
C LEU A 92 -3.38 32.12 15.21
N THR A 93 -2.50 33.05 15.58
CA THR A 93 -2.76 33.95 16.70
C THR A 93 -3.74 35.06 16.28
N SER A 94 -4.39 35.72 17.24
CA SER A 94 -5.28 36.86 16.95
C SER A 94 -4.57 38.03 16.27
N ALA A 95 -3.23 38.11 16.38
CA ALA A 95 -2.43 39.09 15.67
C ALA A 95 -2.19 38.71 14.20
N GLN A 96 -2.30 37.42 13.86
CA GLN A 96 -2.14 36.89 12.50
C GLN A 96 -3.48 36.80 11.75
N LEU A 97 -4.55 36.47 12.48
CA LEU A 97 -5.92 36.51 11.98
C LEU A 97 -6.80 37.12 13.07
N ASP A 98 -7.35 38.30 12.80
CA ASP A 98 -8.32 38.93 13.67
C ASP A 98 -9.66 38.18 13.57
N PRO A 99 -10.17 37.59 14.66
CA PRO A 99 -11.40 36.81 14.61
C PRO A 99 -12.66 37.67 14.41
N VAL A 100 -12.60 38.97 14.73
CA VAL A 100 -13.75 39.88 14.66
C VAL A 100 -13.87 40.50 13.28
N THR A 101 -12.75 40.89 12.68
CA THR A 101 -12.74 41.55 11.36
C THR A 101 -12.43 40.59 10.21
N GLY A 102 -11.87 39.42 10.50
CA GLY A 102 -11.36 38.51 9.48
C GLY A 102 -10.07 39.00 8.81
N HIS A 103 -9.44 40.05 9.35
CA HIS A 103 -8.22 40.61 8.80
C HIS A 103 -7.03 39.65 8.97
N ILE A 104 -6.31 39.40 7.88
CA ILE A 104 -5.16 38.50 7.82
C ILE A 104 -3.88 39.33 7.72
N GLU A 105 -2.99 39.17 8.69
CA GLU A 105 -1.66 39.78 8.68
C GLU A 105 -0.67 38.83 7.99
N TYR A 106 -0.31 39.15 6.75
CA TYR A 106 0.55 38.29 5.93
C TYR A 106 2.05 38.51 6.27
N PRO A 107 2.84 37.42 6.38
CA PRO A 107 4.29 37.50 6.36
C PRO A 107 4.81 38.30 5.16
N LEU A 108 5.92 39.04 5.34
CA LEU A 108 6.48 39.93 4.31
C LEU A 108 6.67 39.27 2.92
N LEU A 109 7.09 38.00 2.89
CA LEU A 109 7.26 37.27 1.63
C LEU A 109 5.93 37.13 0.87
N LEU A 110 4.84 36.94 1.61
CA LEU A 110 3.50 36.78 1.05
C LEU A 110 2.84 38.11 0.67
N THR A 111 3.46 39.28 0.91
CA THR A 111 2.94 40.59 0.49
C THR A 111 3.40 41.00 -0.92
N ASP A 112 4.27 40.22 -1.56
CA ASP A 112 4.71 40.45 -2.95
C ASP A 112 3.51 40.55 -3.92
N LYS A 113 3.62 41.39 -4.94
CA LYS A 113 2.57 41.63 -5.94
C LYS A 113 2.13 40.35 -6.65
N ASP A 114 3.04 39.38 -6.78
CA ASP A 114 2.79 38.09 -7.44
C ASP A 114 1.68 37.29 -6.73
N TYR A 115 1.38 37.64 -5.47
CA TYR A 115 0.42 36.94 -4.63
C TYR A 115 -0.85 37.74 -4.34
N ASP A 116 -1.02 38.93 -4.91
CA ASP A 116 -2.10 39.84 -4.55
C ASP A 116 -3.48 39.24 -4.78
N ALA A 117 -3.69 38.57 -5.91
CA ALA A 117 -4.95 37.90 -6.22
C ALA A 117 -5.36 36.87 -5.14
N TYR A 118 -4.41 36.07 -4.65
CA TYR A 118 -4.70 35.09 -3.60
C TYR A 118 -5.04 35.76 -2.27
N ARG A 119 -4.33 36.84 -1.93
CA ARG A 119 -4.61 37.62 -0.71
C ARG A 119 -5.98 38.28 -0.79
N THR A 120 -6.35 38.89 -1.91
CA THR A 120 -7.65 39.54 -2.09
C THR A 120 -8.79 38.54 -1.90
N ASP A 121 -8.68 37.36 -2.52
CA ASP A 121 -9.69 36.30 -2.38
C ASP A 121 -9.78 35.79 -0.93
N LEU A 122 -8.65 35.52 -0.28
CA LEU A 122 -8.63 35.04 1.10
C LEU A 122 -9.14 36.10 2.09
N ASN A 123 -8.73 37.36 1.93
CA ASN A 123 -9.21 38.46 2.77
C ASN A 123 -10.73 38.59 2.69
N LYS A 124 -11.30 38.46 1.48
CA LYS A 124 -12.75 38.47 1.31
C LYS A 124 -13.41 37.28 2.02
N LEU A 125 -12.93 36.06 1.79
CA LEU A 125 -13.50 34.84 2.39
C LEU A 125 -13.45 34.87 3.93
N PHE A 126 -12.36 35.38 4.52
CA PHE A 126 -12.24 35.49 5.97
C PHE A 126 -13.04 36.66 6.56
N ALA A 127 -13.17 37.78 5.84
CA ALA A 127 -14.06 38.87 6.24
C ALA A 127 -15.54 38.45 6.20
N ASP A 128 -15.94 37.74 5.15
CA ASP A 128 -17.30 37.19 5.00
C ASP A 128 -17.60 36.21 6.15
N ARG A 129 -16.66 35.32 6.46
CA ARG A 129 -16.75 34.42 7.63
C ARG A 129 -16.89 35.15 8.96
N ALA A 130 -16.12 36.22 9.16
CA ALA A 130 -16.21 36.99 10.40
C ALA A 130 -17.59 37.66 10.52
N SER A 131 -18.11 38.19 9.40
CA SER A 131 -19.43 38.81 9.34
C SER A 131 -20.60 37.84 9.58
N SER A 132 -20.43 36.56 9.23
CA SER A 132 -21.42 35.49 9.45
C SER A 132 -21.37 34.86 10.85
N GLY A 133 -20.63 35.47 11.78
CA GLY A 133 -20.46 34.96 13.15
C GLY A 133 -19.56 33.73 13.22
N GLY A 134 -18.63 33.58 12.28
CA GLY A 134 -17.65 32.48 12.27
C GLY A 134 -18.15 31.18 11.65
N SER A 135 -19.39 31.16 11.16
CA SER A 135 -19.98 30.02 10.46
C SER A 135 -19.59 30.02 8.98
N LEU A 136 -19.19 28.87 8.46
CA LEU A 136 -18.81 28.68 7.06
C LEU A 136 -19.71 27.65 6.42
N GLN A 137 -20.20 27.95 5.22
CA GLN A 137 -20.80 26.95 4.35
C GLN A 137 -19.69 26.05 3.78
N PHE A 138 -20.06 24.82 3.42
CA PHE A 138 -19.12 23.85 2.86
C PHE A 138 -18.42 24.38 1.58
N GLU A 139 -19.14 25.14 0.76
CA GLU A 139 -18.58 25.75 -0.45
C GLU A 139 -17.50 26.80 -0.14
N GLU A 140 -17.73 27.64 0.88
CA GLU A 140 -16.76 28.66 1.31
C GLU A 140 -15.50 28.00 1.90
N PHE A 141 -15.69 26.92 2.66
CA PHE A 141 -14.61 26.10 3.18
C PHE A 141 -13.73 25.53 2.05
N GLU A 142 -14.34 24.94 1.02
CA GLU A 142 -13.59 24.39 -0.12
C GLU A 142 -12.93 25.49 -0.95
N ARG A 143 -13.56 26.67 -1.09
CA ARG A 143 -12.93 27.85 -1.72
C ARG A 143 -11.68 28.30 -0.97
N ILE A 144 -11.74 28.43 0.35
CA ILE A 144 -10.57 28.79 1.18
C ILE A 144 -9.44 27.77 0.94
N ARG A 145 -9.74 26.48 1.04
CA ARG A 145 -8.74 25.42 0.83
C ARG A 145 -8.15 25.43 -0.56
N GLY A 146 -8.98 25.61 -1.59
CA GLY A 146 -8.55 25.71 -2.97
C GLY A 146 -7.63 26.91 -3.21
N THR A 147 -7.98 28.08 -2.69
CA THR A 147 -7.16 29.29 -2.82
C THR A 147 -5.83 29.15 -2.08
N VAL A 148 -5.84 28.61 -0.85
CA VAL A 148 -4.61 28.34 -0.09
C VAL A 148 -3.71 27.37 -0.84
N SER A 149 -4.26 26.28 -1.41
CA SER A 149 -3.47 25.32 -2.19
C SER A 149 -2.79 25.99 -3.39
N LYS A 150 -3.54 26.79 -4.16
CA LYS A 150 -2.99 27.54 -5.30
C LYS A 150 -1.91 28.52 -4.87
N PHE A 151 -2.11 29.20 -3.74
CA PHE A 151 -1.15 30.14 -3.17
C PHE A 151 0.16 29.41 -2.78
N ILE A 152 0.04 28.25 -2.13
CA ILE A 152 1.19 27.40 -1.81
C ILE A 152 1.94 26.96 -3.07
N ASP A 153 1.24 26.59 -4.13
CA ASP A 153 1.88 26.14 -5.36
C ASP A 153 2.57 27.29 -6.12
N ALA A 154 2.00 28.50 -6.09
CA ALA A 154 2.67 29.70 -6.57
C ALA A 154 3.93 30.00 -5.75
N LEU A 155 3.85 29.88 -4.42
CA LEU A 155 4.99 30.07 -3.52
C LEU A 155 6.11 29.05 -3.80
N LYS A 156 5.77 27.77 -4.01
CA LYS A 156 6.72 26.71 -4.37
C LYS A 156 7.41 27.00 -5.70
N THR A 157 6.69 27.50 -6.69
CA THR A 157 7.24 27.83 -8.02
C THR A 157 8.34 28.89 -7.91
N ASN A 158 8.19 29.81 -6.95
CA ASN A 158 9.15 30.88 -6.67
C ASN A 158 10.15 30.54 -5.55
N VAL A 159 10.23 29.28 -5.07
CA VAL A 159 11.05 28.92 -3.90
C VAL A 159 12.53 29.28 -4.04
N SER A 160 13.07 29.22 -5.26
CA SER A 160 14.47 29.57 -5.56
C SER A 160 14.78 31.05 -5.38
N ARG A 161 13.77 31.91 -5.33
CA ARG A 161 13.90 33.37 -5.17
C ARG A 161 14.00 33.80 -3.70
N TYR A 162 13.77 32.89 -2.75
CA TYR A 162 13.62 33.22 -1.34
C TYR A 162 14.65 32.51 -0.45
N PRO A 163 15.12 33.15 0.63
CA PRO A 163 15.86 32.45 1.68
C PRO A 163 15.02 31.31 2.25
N ALA A 164 15.64 30.14 2.46
CA ALA A 164 14.93 28.93 2.91
C ALA A 164 14.15 29.13 4.23
N GLY A 165 14.67 29.97 5.14
CA GLY A 165 14.00 30.31 6.39
C GLY A 165 12.68 31.07 6.21
N ASP A 166 12.62 31.99 5.24
CA ASP A 166 11.43 32.80 5.00
C ASP A 166 10.36 32.04 4.22
N TYR A 167 10.78 31.18 3.29
CA TYR A 167 9.87 30.24 2.63
C TYR A 167 9.19 29.31 3.65
N GLY A 168 9.94 28.74 4.60
CA GLY A 168 9.40 27.86 5.62
C GLY A 168 8.32 28.54 6.47
N ARG A 169 8.58 29.77 6.94
CA ARG A 169 7.60 30.55 7.72
C ARG A 169 6.34 30.86 6.92
N ALA A 170 6.49 31.31 5.68
CA ALA A 170 5.37 31.61 4.79
C ALA A 170 4.53 30.35 4.49
N ARG A 171 5.19 29.21 4.26
CA ARG A 171 4.53 27.93 4.01
C ARG A 171 3.73 27.46 5.22
N THR A 172 4.32 27.49 6.41
CA THR A 172 3.64 27.12 7.66
C THR A 172 2.45 28.04 7.93
N PHE A 173 2.59 29.34 7.70
CA PHE A 173 1.48 30.28 7.83
C PHE A 173 0.31 29.92 6.91
N LEU A 174 0.56 29.60 5.64
CA LEU A 174 -0.49 29.19 4.70
C LEU A 174 -1.15 27.86 5.11
N ASP A 175 -0.38 26.90 5.64
CA ASP A 175 -0.95 25.66 6.20
C ASP A 175 -1.88 25.94 7.38
N SER A 176 -1.45 26.80 8.30
CA SER A 176 -2.26 27.25 9.44
C SER A 176 -3.52 27.98 8.98
N LEU A 177 -3.41 28.88 8.00
CA LEU A 177 -4.54 29.63 7.45
C LEU A 177 -5.58 28.70 6.78
N GLY A 178 -5.13 27.70 6.02
CA GLY A 178 -6.03 26.71 5.42
C GLY A 178 -6.69 25.77 6.44
N ASN A 179 -6.11 25.64 7.63
CA ASN A 179 -6.65 24.82 8.72
C ASN A 179 -7.63 25.59 9.62
N GLU A 180 -7.53 26.92 9.67
CA GLU A 180 -8.32 27.80 10.53
C GLU A 180 -9.85 27.67 10.38
N PRO A 181 -10.41 27.47 9.17
CA PRO A 181 -11.83 27.20 8.96
C PRO A 181 -12.41 26.00 9.74
N ARG A 182 -11.56 25.07 10.21
CA ARG A 182 -12.00 23.90 10.99
C ARG A 182 -12.26 24.22 12.46
N PHE A 183 -11.83 25.38 12.92
CA PHE A 183 -12.05 25.84 14.28
C PHE A 183 -13.20 26.87 14.29
N PRO A 184 -13.91 27.05 15.41
CA PRO A 184 -14.80 28.20 15.57
C PRO A 184 -13.98 29.50 15.46
N ALA A 185 -14.61 30.57 14.95
CA ALA A 185 -14.04 31.91 15.11
C ALA A 185 -13.90 32.18 16.60
N GLY A 186 -12.66 32.47 17.03
CA GLY A 186 -12.27 32.60 18.44
C GLY A 186 -12.68 33.91 19.06
#